data_AF-A0A2S6AYL8-F1
#
_entry.id   AF-A0A2S6AYL8-F1
#
_cell.length_a   1.000
_cell.length_b   1.000
_cell.length_c   1.000
_cell.angle_alpha   90.00
_cell.angle_beta   90.00
_cell.angle_gamma   90.00
#
_symmetry.space_group_name_H-M   'P 1'
#
loop_
_entity.id
_entity.type
_entity.pdbx_description
1 polymer ?
#
loop_
_entity_poly.entity_id
_entity_poly.type
_entity_poly.pdbx_seq_one_letter_code
_entity_poly.pdbx_strand_id
1 'polypeptide(L)'
;RARGDRTPVLVLTARGRTEERIAGLDAGADDYLGKPFDLAEVEARLRALVRRAKGTEDIVLLGQLKLDRKARRFSTASGPLDLPA
;
A
#
# COMPACT_ATOMS: atom_id res chain seq x y z
N ARG A 1 3.71 -2.10 16.83
CA ARG A 1 4.64 -2.65 15.81
C ARG A 1 5.82 -3.47 16.36
N ALA A 2 6.16 -3.42 17.67
CA ALA A 2 7.32 -4.11 18.27
C ALA A 2 7.38 -5.65 18.11
N ARG A 3 6.29 -6.32 17.71
CA ARG A 3 6.23 -7.77 17.42
C ARG A 3 6.37 -8.12 15.93
N GLY A 4 6.69 -7.16 15.07
CA GLY A 4 6.76 -7.37 13.63
C GLY A 4 5.40 -7.45 12.93
N ASP A 5 4.30 -7.15 13.62
CA ASP A 5 2.97 -7.06 13.01
C ASP A 5 2.89 -5.85 12.08
N ARG A 6 2.71 -6.14 10.78
CA ARG A 6 2.62 -5.17 9.68
C ARG A 6 1.19 -4.97 9.18
N THR A 7 0.19 -5.46 9.92
CA THR A 7 -1.22 -5.28 9.55
C THR A 7 -1.52 -3.77 9.47
N PRO A 8 -1.99 -3.26 8.32
CA PRO A 8 -2.31 -1.84 8.17
C PRO A 8 -3.56 -1.47 8.98
N VAL A 9 -3.56 -0.29 9.58
CA VAL A 9 -4.64 0.19 10.44
C VAL A 9 -5.29 1.45 9.87
N LEU A 10 -6.62 1.43 9.74
CA LEU A 10 -7.46 2.60 9.48
C LEU A 10 -8.17 3.01 10.77
N VAL A 11 -7.98 4.25 11.21
CA VAL A 11 -8.66 4.78 12.41
C VAL A 11 -9.90 5.58 12.02
N LEU A 12 -11.05 5.20 12.58
CA LEU A 12 -12.32 5.91 12.41
C LEU A 12 -12.58 6.81 13.61
N THR A 13 -12.73 8.13 13.40
CA THR A 13 -12.84 9.10 14.50
C THR A 13 -14.03 10.05 14.35
N ALA A 14 -14.63 10.49 15.44
CA ALA A 14 -15.60 11.60 15.44
C ALA A 14 -14.92 12.98 15.46
N ARG A 15 -13.59 13.00 15.63
CA ARG A 15 -12.82 14.24 15.74
C ARG A 15 -12.40 14.71 14.34
N GLY A 16 -13.07 15.76 13.87
CA GLY A 16 -13.03 16.21 12.47
C GLY A 16 -11.96 17.26 12.15
N ARG A 17 -11.17 17.73 13.12
CA ARG A 17 -10.13 18.74 12.87
C ARG A 17 -8.93 18.11 12.18
N THR A 18 -8.47 18.72 11.10
CA THR A 18 -7.31 18.29 10.30
C THR A 18 -6.07 18.07 11.18
N GLU A 19 -5.87 18.91 12.19
CA GLU A 19 -4.76 18.84 13.16
C GLU A 19 -4.72 17.51 13.92
N GLU A 20 -5.87 16.96 14.29
CA GLU A 20 -5.95 15.71 15.04
C GLU A 20 -5.70 14.48 14.17
N ARG A 21 -6.04 14.54 12.87
CA ARG A 21 -5.69 13.50 11.91
C ARG A 21 -4.19 13.46 11.65
N ILE A 22 -3.54 14.63 11.56
CA ILE A 22 -2.09 14.75 11.38
C ILE A 22 -1.37 14.15 12.59
N ALA A 23 -1.74 14.55 13.81
CA ALA A 23 -1.15 14.00 15.03
C ALA A 23 -1.35 12.48 15.15
N GLY A 24 -2.49 11.96 14.68
CA GLY A 24 -2.75 10.53 14.63
C GLY A 24 -1.89 9.78 13.60
N LEU A 25 -1.71 10.35 12.41
CA LEU A 25 -0.81 9.79 11.38
C LEU A 25 0.63 9.76 11.89
N ASP A 26 1.08 10.83 12.54
CA ASP A 26 2.41 10.93 13.15
C ASP A 26 2.59 9.94 14.31
N ALA A 27 1.52 9.64 15.06
CA ALA A 27 1.51 8.60 16.09
C ALA A 27 1.54 7.17 15.53
N GLY A 28 1.47 7.02 14.20
CA GLY A 28 1.83 5.79 13.52
C GLY A 28 0.67 4.96 12.96
N ALA A 29 -0.55 5.47 12.89
CA ALA A 29 -1.59 4.81 12.09
C ALA A 29 -1.35 5.03 10.59
N ASP A 30 -1.80 4.09 9.76
CA ASP A 30 -1.52 4.12 8.32
C ASP A 30 -2.52 5.01 7.54
N ASP A 31 -3.72 5.22 8.08
CA ASP A 31 -4.71 6.20 7.59
C ASP A 31 -5.75 6.58 8.67
N TYR A 32 -6.40 7.74 8.50
CA TYR A 32 -7.46 8.27 9.37
C TYR A 32 -8.68 8.72 8.57
N LEU A 33 -9.86 8.34 9.04
CA LEU A 33 -11.13 8.76 8.46
C LEU A 33 -12.09 9.27 9.54
N GLY A 34 -12.58 10.49 9.35
CA GLY A 34 -13.52 11.15 10.25
C GLY A 34 -14.97 10.76 9.93
N LYS A 35 -15.82 10.73 10.96
CA LYS A 35 -17.27 10.57 10.84
C LYS A 35 -17.96 11.92 10.62
N PRO A 36 -19.06 11.98 9.84
CA PRO A 36 -19.66 10.86 9.08
C PRO A 36 -18.84 10.53 7.81
N PHE A 37 -18.92 9.28 7.36
CA PHE A 37 -18.24 8.82 6.14
C PHE A 37 -19.18 7.98 5.28
N ASP A 38 -18.87 7.89 3.99
CA ASP A 38 -19.48 6.94 3.08
C ASP A 38 -18.78 5.56 3.21
N LEU A 39 -19.54 4.48 3.13
CA LEU A 39 -18.98 3.12 3.14
C LEU A 39 -18.07 2.88 1.92
N ALA A 40 -18.37 3.47 0.77
CA ALA A 40 -17.53 3.41 -0.42
C ALA A 40 -16.16 4.08 -0.17
N GLU A 41 -16.11 5.14 0.64
CA GLU A 41 -14.84 5.79 1.01
C GLU A 41 -14.00 4.88 1.91
N VAL A 42 -14.63 4.26 2.91
CA VAL A 42 -13.96 3.29 3.80
C VAL A 42 -13.38 2.15 2.98
N GLU A 43 -14.16 1.59 2.06
CA GLU A 43 -13.76 0.47 1.23
C GLU A 43 -12.56 0.83 0.32
N ALA A 44 -12.60 2.02 -0.30
CA ALA A 44 -11.51 2.52 -1.12
C ALA A 44 -10.21 2.71 -0.31
N ARG A 45 -10.30 3.24 0.91
CA ARG A 45 -9.15 3.42 1.81
C ARG A 45 -8.57 2.10 2.28
N LEU A 46 -9.41 1.14 2.66
CA LEU A 46 -8.98 -0.21 3.03
C LEU A 46 -8.23 -0.90 1.87
N ARG A 47 -8.76 -0.81 0.64
CA ARG A 47 -8.05 -1.32 -0.56
C ARG A 47 -6.68 -0.67 -0.74
N ALA A 48 -6.59 0.64 -0.59
CA ALA A 48 -5.34 1.37 -0.71
C ALA A 48 -4.33 0.99 0.39
N LEU A 49 -4.80 0.79 1.62
CA LEU A 49 -3.99 0.34 2.75
C LEU A 49 -3.42 -1.06 2.53
N VAL A 50 -4.25 -2.03 2.13
CA VAL A 50 -3.80 -3.40 1.84
C VAL A 50 -2.80 -3.41 0.69
N ARG A 51 -3.03 -2.64 -0.37
CA ARG A 51 -2.10 -2.50 -1.50
C ARG A 51 -0.73 -1.97 -1.04
N ARG A 52 -0.71 -0.95 -0.18
CA ARG A 52 0.54 -0.38 0.36
C ARG A 52 1.26 -1.35 1.30
N ALA A 53 0.51 -2.01 2.19
CA ALA A 53 1.08 -2.90 3.20
C ALA A 53 1.67 -4.18 2.62
N LYS A 54 1.04 -4.75 1.58
CA LYS A 54 1.60 -5.90 0.86
C LYS A 54 2.92 -5.57 0.18
N GLY A 55 3.17 -4.29 -0.10
CA GLY A 55 4.11 -3.90 -1.14
C GLY A 55 3.57 -4.44 -2.47
N THR A 56 3.59 -3.63 -3.53
CA THR A 56 3.77 -4.32 -4.80
C THR A 56 5.18 -4.89 -4.68
N GLU A 57 5.35 -6.22 -4.67
CA GLU A 57 6.71 -6.72 -4.88
C GLU A 57 7.13 -6.14 -6.23
N ASP A 58 8.05 -5.17 -6.18
CA ASP A 58 8.54 -4.49 -7.37
C ASP A 58 9.18 -5.53 -8.30
N ILE A 59 9.64 -6.64 -7.72
CA ILE A 59 10.16 -7.80 -8.42
C ILE A 59 9.20 -8.98 -8.27
N VAL A 60 8.68 -9.50 -9.38
CA VAL A 60 7.97 -10.78 -9.43
C VAL A 60 8.86 -11.82 -10.10
N LEU A 61 9.03 -12.98 -9.47
CA LEU A 61 9.79 -14.11 -10.02
C LEU A 61 8.84 -15.22 -10.47
N LEU A 62 9.05 -15.72 -11.69
CA LEU A 62 8.36 -16.87 -12.26
C LEU A 62 9.38 -17.78 -12.94
N GLY A 63 9.91 -18.76 -12.21
CA GLY A 63 11.05 -19.55 -12.67
C GLY A 63 12.26 -18.65 -12.93
N GLN A 64 12.79 -18.69 -14.16
CA GLN A 64 13.91 -17.83 -14.59
C GLN A 64 13.48 -16.42 -15.02
N LEU A 65 12.18 -16.15 -15.08
CA LEU A 65 11.65 -14.85 -15.49
C LEU A 65 11.55 -13.93 -14.28
N LYS A 66 12.09 -12.72 -14.42
CA LYS A 66 12.00 -11.63 -13.46
C LYS A 66 11.24 -10.48 -14.10
N LEU A 67 10.18 -10.02 -13.45
CA LEU A 67 9.48 -8.78 -13.79
C LEU A 67 9.83 -7.71 -12.78
N ASP A 68 10.46 -6.63 -13.22
CA ASP A 68 10.53 -5.37 -12.49
C ASP A 68 9.30 -4.52 -12.86
N ARG A 69 8.32 -4.46 -11.96
CA ARG A 69 7.06 -3.75 -12.16
C ARG A 69 7.24 -2.23 -12.17
N LYS A 70 8.28 -1.72 -11.51
CA LYS A 70 8.59 -0.28 -11.45
C LYS A 70 9.27 0.19 -12.74
N ALA A 71 10.23 -0.59 -13.23
CA ALA A 71 10.88 -0.35 -14.52
C ALA A 71 10.06 -0.84 -15.73
N ARG A 72 8.96 -1.55 -15.49
CA ARG A 72 8.17 -2.28 -16.49
C ARG A 72 9.03 -3.15 -17.42
N ARG A 73 10.01 -3.86 -16.85
CA ARG A 73 11.01 -4.60 -17.61
C ARG A 73 11.02 -6.07 -17.21
N PHE A 74 11.11 -6.94 -18.20
CA PHE A 74 11.37 -8.36 -17.99
C PHE A 74 12.87 -8.64 -18.14
N SER A 75 13.38 -9.59 -17.37
CA SER A 75 14.72 -10.14 -17.56
C SER A 75 14.73 -11.62 -17.24
N THR A 76 15.69 -12.34 -17.83
CA THR A 76 16.02 -13.73 -17.49
C THR A 76 17.48 -13.79 -17.03
N ALA A 77 17.97 -14.99 -16.68
CA ALA A 77 19.39 -15.20 -16.38
C ALA A 77 20.33 -14.78 -17.52
N SER A 78 19.84 -14.75 -18.77
CA SER A 78 20.61 -14.35 -19.95
C SER A 78 20.57 -12.84 -20.25
N GLY A 79 19.81 -12.04 -19.50
CA GLY A 79 19.73 -10.59 -19.69
C GLY A 79 18.31 -10.02 -19.78
N PRO A 80 18.15 -8.73 -20.13
CA PRO A 80 16.84 -8.11 -20.31
C PRO A 80 16.09 -8.71 -21.51
N LEU A 81 14.76 -8.81 -21.38
CA LEU A 81 13.84 -9.26 -22.42
C LEU A 81 12.98 -8.06 -22.85
N ASP A 82 13.19 -7.60 -24.08
CA ASP A 82 12.35 -6.57 -24.69
C ASP A 82 11.08 -7.22 -25.24
N LEU A 83 9.93 -6.77 -24.74
CA LEU A 83 8.64 -7.21 -25.27
C LEU A 83 8.16 -6.19 -26.32
N PRO A 84 7.60 -6.66 -27.45
CA PRO A 84 6.93 -5.78 -28.40
C PRO A 84 5.77 -5.03 -27.71
N ALA A 85 5.50 -3.81 -28.19
CA ALA A 85 4.47 -2.93 -27.68
C ALA A 85 3.05 -3.44 -27.94
#